data_AF-A0A959SB47-F1
#
_entry.id   AF-A0A959SB47-F1
#
_cell.length_a   1.000
_cell.length_b   1.000
_cell.length_c   1.000
_cell.angle_alpha   90.00
_cell.angle_beta   90.00
_cell.angle_gamma   90.00
#
_symmetry.space_group_name_H-M   'P 1'
#
loop_
_entity.id
_entity.type
_entity.pdbx_description
1 polymer ?
#
loop_
_entity_poly.entity_id
_entity_poly.type
_entity_poly.pdbx_seq_one_letter_code
_entity_poly.pdbx_strand_id
1 'polypeptide(L)'
;MKKLLLLAPLALFQLTAQAQKHVYEDLLVLFVDEKYEKCLGKAEGYTLMDDTKKDPLPFLYMSMCFMEMSKDEKYQADYPKAAKDALKFAEKYRKKD
;
A
#
# COMPACT_ATOMS: atom_id res chain seq x y z
N MET A 1 -34.16 -49.00 0.60
CA MET A 1 -33.43 -49.42 -0.62
C MET A 1 -32.81 -48.15 -1.23
N LYS A 2 -31.61 -47.73 -0.80
CA LYS A 2 -30.34 -48.01 -1.50
C LYS A 2 -30.48 -47.93 -3.02
N LYS A 3 -30.38 -46.73 -3.59
CA LYS A 3 -29.91 -46.54 -4.96
C LYS A 3 -29.05 -45.27 -5.08
N LEU A 4 -27.77 -45.54 -5.34
CA LEU A 4 -26.82 -44.78 -6.16
C LEU A 4 -26.48 -43.37 -5.66
N LEU A 5 -25.34 -43.13 -4.98
CA LEU A 5 -23.98 -43.12 -5.58
C LEU A 5 -23.98 -42.52 -6.99
N LEU A 6 -24.08 -41.19 -7.06
CA LEU A 6 -23.58 -40.41 -8.18
C LEU A 6 -22.46 -39.52 -7.63
N LEU A 7 -21.22 -39.85 -8.02
CA LEU A 7 -20.07 -38.96 -7.93
C LEU A 7 -20.40 -37.66 -8.67
N ALA A 8 -20.25 -36.52 -8.00
CA ALA A 8 -20.01 -35.23 -8.64
C ALA A 8 -18.62 -34.73 -8.21
N PRO A 9 -17.62 -34.77 -9.08
CA PRO A 9 -16.31 -34.19 -8.80
C PRO A 9 -16.32 -32.68 -9.06
N LEU A 10 -15.38 -31.98 -8.42
CA LEU A 10 -14.92 -30.64 -8.79
C LEU A 10 -15.96 -29.50 -8.72
N ALA A 11 -16.02 -28.88 -7.55
CA ALA A 11 -16.12 -27.43 -7.49
C ALA A 11 -15.20 -26.94 -6.37
N LEU A 12 -13.89 -27.11 -6.56
CA LEU A 12 -12.92 -26.23 -5.93
C LEU A 12 -13.21 -24.84 -6.47
N PHE A 13 -14.08 -24.12 -5.74
CA PHE A 13 -14.36 -22.72 -5.97
C PHE A 13 -13.03 -22.00 -5.74
N GLN A 14 -12.25 -21.87 -6.79
CA GLN A 14 -11.10 -20.99 -6.80
C GLN A 14 -11.64 -19.58 -6.73
N LEU A 15 -11.85 -19.10 -5.50
CA LEU A 15 -11.88 -17.69 -5.16
C LEU A 15 -10.47 -17.14 -5.44
N THR A 16 -10.14 -17.03 -6.72
CA THR A 16 -9.12 -16.09 -7.15
C THR A 16 -9.77 -14.73 -6.96
N ALA A 17 -9.57 -14.15 -5.77
CA ALA A 17 -9.84 -12.75 -5.53
C ALA A 17 -8.99 -11.98 -6.54
N GLN A 18 -9.59 -11.61 -7.67
CA GLN A 18 -8.97 -10.72 -8.62
C GLN A 18 -8.80 -9.39 -7.91
N ALA A 19 -7.57 -9.12 -7.44
CA ALA A 19 -7.20 -7.84 -6.89
C ALA A 19 -7.40 -6.79 -7.99
N GLN A 20 -8.47 -5.99 -7.91
CA GLN A 20 -8.55 -4.78 -8.70
C GLN A 20 -7.39 -3.89 -8.25
N LYS A 21 -6.52 -3.53 -9.20
CA LYS A 21 -5.40 -2.64 -8.93
C LYS A 21 -5.97 -1.28 -8.51
N HIS A 22 -5.91 -0.97 -7.23
CA HIS A 22 -6.42 0.29 -6.70
C HIS A 22 -5.60 1.45 -7.31
N VAL A 23 -6.28 2.48 -7.80
CA VAL A 23 -5.64 3.68 -8.34
C VAL A 23 -5.65 4.74 -7.24
N TYR A 24 -4.46 5.22 -6.88
CA TYR A 24 -4.26 6.20 -5.80
C TYR A 24 -4.03 7.61 -6.35
N GLU A 25 -5.00 8.14 -7.09
CA GLU A 25 -4.92 9.49 -7.69
C GLU A 25 -4.81 10.59 -6.64
N ASP A 26 -5.45 10.39 -5.49
CA ASP A 26 -5.38 11.33 -4.38
C ASP A 26 -3.99 11.43 -3.75
N LEU A 27 -3.28 10.30 -3.62
CA LEU A 27 -1.87 10.30 -3.21
C LEU A 27 -1.01 11.03 -4.24
N LEU A 28 -1.26 10.80 -5.53
CA LEU A 28 -0.55 11.50 -6.61
C LEU A 28 -0.74 13.02 -6.51
N VAL A 29 -2.00 13.48 -6.39
CA VAL A 29 -2.32 14.91 -6.27
C VAL A 29 -1.65 15.52 -5.04
N LEU A 30 -1.74 14.88 -3.88
CA LEU A 30 -1.11 15.39 -2.66
C LEU A 30 0.42 15.44 -2.79
N PHE A 31 1.03 14.45 -3.42
CA PHE A 31 2.48 14.40 -3.63
C PHE A 31 2.94 15.49 -4.61
N VAL A 32 2.26 15.66 -5.74
CA VAL A 32 2.58 16.68 -6.76
C VAL A 32 2.36 18.09 -6.21
N ASP A 33 1.35 18.29 -5.37
CA ASP A 33 1.12 19.55 -4.65
C ASP A 33 2.12 19.80 -3.50
N GLU A 34 3.12 18.93 -3.32
CA GLU A 34 4.12 18.98 -2.24
C GLU A 34 3.52 18.96 -0.82
N LYS A 35 2.29 18.46 -0.68
CA LYS A 35 1.58 18.31 0.59
C LYS A 35 2.02 17.02 1.28
N TYR A 36 3.32 16.88 1.54
CA TYR A 36 3.95 15.60 1.93
C TYR A 36 3.40 15.00 3.22
N GLU A 37 3.14 15.78 4.26
CA GLU A 37 2.57 15.27 5.52
C GLU A 37 1.16 14.69 5.32
N LYS A 38 0.34 15.38 4.50
CA LYS A 38 -1.01 14.90 4.16
C LYS A 38 -0.95 13.65 3.29
N CYS A 39 -0.05 13.64 2.30
CA CYS A 39 0.19 12.46 1.46
C CYS A 39 0.65 11.27 2.30
N LEU A 40 1.61 11.49 3.21
CA LEU A 40 2.16 10.48 4.10
C LEU A 40 1.08 9.89 5.01
N GLY A 41 0.29 10.72 5.70
CA GLY A 41 -0.78 10.25 6.58
C GLY A 41 -1.88 9.50 5.82
N LYS A 42 -2.22 9.95 4.61
CA LYS A 42 -3.21 9.25 3.77
C LYS A 42 -2.69 7.91 3.24
N ALA A 43 -1.43 7.87 2.80
CA ALA A 43 -0.76 6.64 2.36
C ALA A 43 -0.67 5.64 3.52
N GLU A 44 -0.29 6.08 4.72
CA GLU A 44 -0.30 5.24 5.92
C GLU A 44 -1.68 4.67 6.20
N GLY A 45 -2.73 5.49 6.11
CA GLY A 45 -4.12 5.06 6.24
C GLY A 45 -4.44 3.87 5.33
N TYR A 46 -4.07 3.92 4.05
CA TYR A 46 -4.24 2.79 3.14
C TYR A 46 -3.46 1.54 3.54
N THR A 47 -2.30 1.69 4.20
CA THR A 47 -1.56 0.52 4.70
C THR A 47 -2.22 -0.16 5.91
N LEU A 48 -3.19 0.49 6.55
CA LEU A 48 -3.91 -0.02 7.72
C LEU A 48 -5.26 -0.66 7.37
N MET A 49 -5.87 -0.28 6.24
CA MET A 49 -7.17 -0.80 5.81
C MET A 49 -7.06 -2.23 5.28
N ASP A 50 -8.02 -3.09 5.59
CA ASP A 50 -7.99 -4.51 5.20
C ASP A 50 -7.86 -4.75 3.70
N ASP A 51 -8.52 -3.89 2.91
CA ASP A 51 -8.58 -3.99 1.45
C ASP A 51 -7.27 -3.54 0.77
N THR A 52 -6.57 -2.57 1.36
CA THR A 52 -5.40 -1.92 0.73
C THR A 52 -4.08 -2.16 1.45
N LYS A 53 -4.07 -2.81 2.63
CA LYS A 53 -2.84 -3.08 3.41
C LYS A 53 -1.80 -3.92 2.69
N LYS A 54 -2.24 -4.69 1.69
CA LYS A 54 -1.38 -5.54 0.86
C LYS A 54 -0.93 -4.82 -0.42
N ASP A 55 -1.48 -3.65 -0.72
CA ASP A 55 -1.17 -2.94 -1.95
C ASP A 55 0.21 -2.32 -1.85
N PRO A 56 1.04 -2.41 -2.90
CA PRO A 56 2.41 -1.92 -2.86
C PRO A 56 2.48 -0.38 -2.92
N LEU A 57 1.57 0.26 -3.66
CA LEU A 57 1.66 1.69 -3.99
C LEU A 57 1.62 2.64 -2.77
N PRO A 58 0.78 2.42 -1.73
CA PRO A 58 0.84 3.26 -0.55
C PRO A 58 2.22 3.28 0.13
N PHE A 59 2.91 2.14 0.18
CA PHE A 59 4.28 2.07 0.73
C PHE A 59 5.28 2.85 -0.13
N LEU A 60 5.11 2.86 -1.45
CA LEU A 60 5.92 3.67 -2.35
C LEU A 60 5.71 5.16 -2.09
N TYR A 61 4.46 5.62 -1.96
CA TYR A 61 4.16 7.02 -1.63
C TYR A 61 4.73 7.44 -0.28
N MET A 62 4.65 6.58 0.75
CA MET A 62 5.30 6.84 2.03
C MET A 62 6.81 7.03 1.85
N SER A 63 7.46 6.14 1.08
CA SER A 63 8.89 6.26 0.78
C SER A 63 9.24 7.58 0.08
N MET A 64 8.45 7.97 -0.92
CA MET A 64 8.67 9.20 -1.68
C MET A 64 8.47 10.44 -0.81
N CYS A 65 7.42 10.48 0.01
CA CYS A 65 7.16 11.58 0.94
C CYS A 65 8.32 11.74 1.93
N PHE A 66 8.76 10.66 2.57
CA PHE A 66 9.89 10.70 3.47
C PHE A 66 11.19 11.13 2.78
N MET A 67 11.39 10.73 1.52
CA MET A 67 12.56 11.15 0.75
C MET A 67 12.55 12.67 0.50
N GLU A 68 11.44 13.24 0.05
CA GLU A 68 11.34 14.69 -0.15
C GLU A 68 11.42 15.46 1.17
N MET A 69 10.74 14.98 2.21
CA MET A 69 10.80 15.59 3.53
C MET A 69 12.20 15.56 4.14
N SER A 70 13.03 14.57 3.80
CA SER A 70 14.41 14.49 4.28
C SER A 70 15.32 15.59 3.72
N LYS A 71 14.92 16.25 2.62
CA LYS A 71 15.70 17.30 1.95
C LYS A 71 15.38 18.70 2.46
N ASP A 72 14.26 18.88 3.16
CA ASP A 72 13.77 20.19 3.61
C ASP A 72 13.88 20.30 5.14
N GLU A 73 14.58 21.35 5.60
CA GLU A 73 14.85 21.58 7.02
C GLU A 73 13.57 21.73 7.85
N LYS A 74 12.47 22.19 7.24
CA LYS A 74 11.19 22.40 7.96
C LYS A 74 10.63 21.12 8.57
N TYR A 75 10.99 19.95 8.02
CA TYR A 75 10.53 18.66 8.52
C TYR A 75 11.52 17.99 9.48
N GLN A 76 12.72 18.52 9.68
CA GLN A 76 13.74 17.83 10.48
C GLN A 76 13.35 17.67 11.96
N ALA A 77 12.61 18.63 12.52
CA ALA A 77 12.18 18.57 13.91
C ALA A 77 11.17 17.43 14.15
N ASP A 78 10.17 17.31 13.29
CA ASP A 78 9.09 16.32 13.43
C ASP A 78 9.46 14.97 12.81
N TYR A 79 10.32 14.97 11.79
CA TYR A 79 10.75 13.80 11.02
C TYR A 79 12.28 13.66 10.94
N PRO A 80 13.00 13.58 12.07
CA PRO A 80 14.47 13.54 12.10
C PRO A 80 15.08 12.30 11.44
N LYS A 81 14.26 11.28 11.17
CA LYS A 81 14.67 10.01 10.54
C LYS A 81 14.10 9.82 9.14
N ALA A 82 13.57 10.88 8.51
CA ALA A 82 12.90 10.82 7.22
C ALA A 82 13.72 10.04 6.15
N ALA A 83 15.01 10.31 5.99
CA ALA A 83 15.84 9.58 5.02
C ALA A 83 15.91 8.06 5.30
N LYS A 84 15.98 7.66 6.57
CA LYS A 84 15.98 6.24 6.96
C LYS A 84 14.61 5.60 6.75
N ASP A 85 13.54 6.31 7.12
CA ASP A 85 12.18 5.82 6.91
C ASP A 85 11.85 5.70 5.42
N ALA A 86 12.35 6.59 4.56
CA ALA A 86 12.24 6.45 3.11
C ALA A 86 12.73 5.09 2.63
N LEU A 87 13.97 4.70 2.98
CA LEU A 87 14.53 3.41 2.61
C LEU A 87 13.74 2.22 3.16
N LYS A 88 13.29 2.31 4.41
CA LYS A 88 12.45 1.29 5.05
C LYS A 88 11.14 1.08 4.29
N PHE A 89 10.49 2.15 3.83
CA PHE A 89 9.25 2.05 3.07
C PHE A 89 9.48 1.61 1.62
N ALA A 90 10.60 1.98 1.00
CA ALA A 90 11.04 1.42 -0.28
C ALA A 90 11.22 -0.10 -0.23
N GLU A 91 11.82 -0.61 0.85
CA GLU A 91 11.97 -2.05 1.08
C GLU A 91 10.60 -2.74 1.22
N LYS A 92 9.67 -2.11 1.98
CA LYS A 92 8.30 -2.64 2.13
C LYS A 92 7.52 -2.65 0.81
N TYR A 93 7.69 -1.62 -0.02
CA TYR A 93 7.14 -1.58 -1.38
C TYR A 93 7.65 -2.76 -2.19
N ARG A 94 8.98 -2.95 -2.23
CA ARG A 94 9.62 -4.04 -2.99
C ARG A 94 9.18 -5.45 -2.59
N LYS A 95 8.75 -5.65 -1.34
CA LYS A 95 8.24 -6.95 -0.85
C LYS A 95 6.79 -7.23 -1.28
N LYS A 96 6.07 -6.22 -1.76
CA LYS A 96 4.64 -6.30 -2.13
C LYS A 96 4.40 -6.18 -3.64
N ASP A 97 5.32 -5.54 -4.35
CA ASP A 97 5.40 -5.52 -5.82
C ASP A 97 5.93 -6.86 -6.34
#